data_AF-A0A961IWK7-F1
#
_entry.id   AF-A0A961IWK7-F1
#
_cell.length_a   1.000
_cell.length_b   1.000
_cell.length_c   1.000
_cell.angle_alpha   90.00
_cell.angle_beta   90.00
_cell.angle_gamma   90.00
#
_symmetry.space_group_name_H-M   'P 1'
#
loop_
_entity.id
_entity.type
_entity.pdbx_description
1 polymer ?
#
loop_
_entity_poly.entity_id
_entity_poly.type
_entity_poly.pdbx_seq_one_letter_code
_entity_poly.pdbx_strand_id
1 'polypeptide(L)'
;IAAQKDPAFRLIVLLGEDFPEPWRARMLALVEAVPQLTAHFAPPEHHRKICADAIAAHVDPGAEVVLQFRLDDDDAVAVDFTRRLRRDWRKLKAFHA
;
A
#
# COMPACT_ATOMS: atom_id res chain seq x y z
N ILE A 1 -9.00 -4.52 -3.76
CA ILE A 1 -8.41 -3.16 -3.70
C ILE A 1 -9.05 -2.16 -4.67
N ALA A 2 -9.13 -2.44 -5.98
CA ALA A 2 -9.69 -1.52 -6.97
C ALA A 2 -11.11 -0.97 -6.65
N ALA A 3 -11.92 -1.75 -5.91
CA ALA A 3 -13.29 -1.37 -5.53
C ALA A 3 -13.40 -0.47 -4.27
N GLN A 4 -12.28 0.04 -3.72
CA GLN A 4 -12.34 0.91 -2.54
C GLN A 4 -13.15 2.18 -2.83
N LYS A 5 -14.11 2.50 -1.95
CA LYS A 5 -15.03 3.64 -2.13
C LYS A 5 -14.44 5.00 -1.74
N ASP A 6 -13.23 5.04 -1.18
CA ASP A 6 -12.43 6.26 -1.01
C ASP A 6 -11.10 6.02 -1.73
N PRO A 7 -10.85 6.68 -2.87
CA PRO A 7 -9.67 6.44 -3.71
C PRO A 7 -8.42 7.18 -3.19
N ALA A 8 -8.52 7.97 -2.11
CA ALA A 8 -7.42 8.74 -1.57
C ALA A 8 -6.44 7.87 -0.75
N PHE A 9 -5.79 6.93 -1.43
CA PHE A 9 -4.75 6.08 -0.86
C PHE A 9 -3.75 5.67 -1.95
N ARG A 10 -2.59 5.20 -1.50
CA ARG A 10 -1.61 4.48 -2.31
C ARG A 10 -1.38 3.11 -1.65
N LEU A 11 -1.36 2.05 -2.45
CA LEU A 11 -0.96 0.72 -2.01
C LEU A 11 0.29 0.31 -2.78
N ILE A 12 1.32 -0.08 -2.05
CA ILE A 12 2.61 -0.46 -2.61
C ILE A 12 2.61 -1.98 -2.77
N VAL A 13 2.79 -2.44 -4.00
CA VAL A 13 3.01 -3.84 -4.33
C VAL A 13 4.51 -4.09 -4.29
N LEU A 14 4.98 -4.71 -3.22
CA LEU A 14 6.38 -5.09 -3.06
C LEU A 14 6.68 -6.35 -3.89
N LEU A 15 7.67 -6.27 -4.78
CA LEU A 15 8.08 -7.34 -5.68
C LEU A 15 9.59 -7.57 -5.56
N GLY A 16 10.04 -8.82 -5.75
CA GLY A 16 11.47 -9.14 -5.84
C GLY A 16 12.07 -8.60 -7.13
N GLU A 17 13.31 -8.10 -7.09
CA GLU A 17 14.06 -7.72 -8.31
C GLU A 17 14.28 -8.88 -9.27
N ASP A 18 14.27 -10.11 -8.75
CA ASP A 18 14.39 -11.37 -9.48
C ASP A 18 13.06 -11.89 -10.05
N PHE A 19 11.98 -11.10 -9.97
CA PHE A 19 10.66 -11.51 -10.44
C PHE A 19 10.69 -11.80 -11.96
N PRO A 20 10.45 -13.06 -12.40
CA PRO A 20 10.81 -13.47 -13.74
C PRO A 20 9.77 -13.09 -14.79
N GLU A 21 10.20 -12.97 -16.04
CA GLU A 21 9.29 -12.91 -17.18
C GLU A 21 8.67 -14.30 -17.47
N PRO A 22 7.42 -14.35 -17.99
CA PRO A 22 6.55 -13.24 -18.39
C PRO A 22 5.70 -12.66 -17.23
N TRP A 23 5.89 -13.15 -16.00
CA TRP A 23 5.03 -12.82 -14.86
C TRP A 23 5.24 -11.39 -14.37
N ARG A 24 6.47 -10.89 -14.45
CA ARG A 24 6.79 -9.49 -14.18
C ARG A 24 6.00 -8.54 -15.06
N ALA A 25 6.02 -8.73 -16.39
CA ALA A 25 5.23 -7.90 -17.30
C ALA A 25 3.72 -7.98 -17.00
N ARG A 26 3.20 -9.19 -16.70
CA ARG A 26 1.79 -9.37 -16.33
C ARG A 26 1.43 -8.64 -15.04
N MET A 27 2.29 -8.69 -14.02
CA MET A 27 2.05 -8.02 -12.76
C MET A 27 2.08 -6.50 -12.92
N LEU A 28 3.04 -5.97 -13.68
CA LEU A 28 3.09 -4.54 -13.99
C LEU A 28 1.83 -4.07 -14.70
N ALA A 29 1.32 -4.83 -15.67
CA ALA A 29 0.07 -4.49 -16.35
C ALA A 29 -1.15 -4.46 -15.38
N LEU A 30 -1.20 -5.37 -14.40
CA LEU A 30 -2.25 -5.37 -13.37
C LEU A 30 -2.12 -4.18 -12.41
N VAL A 31 -0.89 -3.81 -12.03
CA VAL A 31 -0.61 -2.64 -11.19
C VAL A 31 -1.02 -1.36 -11.92
N GLU A 32 -0.64 -1.20 -13.19
CA GLU A 32 -0.96 -0.02 -14.00
C GLU A 32 -2.47 0.17 -14.22
N ALA A 33 -3.25 -0.92 -14.22
CA ALA A 33 -4.70 -0.86 -14.37
C ALA A 33 -5.44 -0.24 -13.17
N VAL A 34 -4.77 -0.05 -12.02
CA VAL A 34 -5.38 0.47 -10.79
C VAL A 34 -4.56 1.68 -10.30
N PRO A 35 -5.05 2.92 -10.44
CA PRO A 35 -4.27 4.14 -10.18
C PRO A 35 -3.69 4.28 -8.76
N GLN A 36 -4.27 3.57 -7.78
CA GLN A 36 -3.78 3.58 -6.39
C GLN A 36 -2.62 2.61 -6.15
N LEU A 37 -2.35 1.68 -7.07
CA LEU A 37 -1.25 0.72 -6.93
C LEU A 37 0.06 1.30 -7.47
N THR A 38 1.17 0.97 -6.81
CA THR A 38 2.52 1.23 -7.33
C THR A 38 3.38 0.00 -7.11
N ALA A 39 4.17 -0.39 -8.10
CA ALA A 39 5.15 -1.46 -7.93
C ALA A 39 6.41 -0.90 -7.27
N HIS A 40 6.96 -1.65 -6.31
CA HIS A 40 8.26 -1.37 -5.71
C HIS A 40 9.09 -2.64 -5.76
N PHE A 41 10.20 -2.60 -6.50
CA PHE A 41 11.14 -3.71 -6.59
C PHE A 41 12.23 -3.55 -5.54
N ALA A 42 12.57 -4.64 -4.87
CA ALA A 42 13.64 -4.64 -3.90
C ALA A 42 14.34 -6.02 -3.85
N PRO A 43 15.62 -6.07 -3.45
CA PRO A 43 16.34 -7.32 -3.27
C PRO A 43 15.82 -8.09 -2.04
N PRO A 44 16.10 -9.41 -1.91
CA PRO A 44 15.72 -10.19 -0.75
C PRO A 44 16.25 -9.61 0.57
N GLU A 45 15.37 -9.48 1.56
CA GLU A 45 15.67 -8.94 2.89
C GLU A 45 14.62 -9.43 3.90
N HIS A 46 14.85 -9.23 5.19
CA HIS A 46 13.88 -9.46 6.25
C HIS A 46 12.55 -8.75 5.97
N HIS A 47 11.47 -9.54 5.85
CA HIS A 47 10.14 -9.10 5.43
C HIS A 47 9.63 -7.83 6.14
N ARG A 48 9.79 -7.73 7.47
CA ARG A 48 9.34 -6.53 8.20
C ARG A 48 10.12 -5.27 7.83
N LYS A 49 11.44 -5.41 7.62
CA LYS A 49 12.32 -4.30 7.28
C LYS A 49 12.02 -3.80 5.88
N ILE A 50 11.99 -4.70 4.89
CA ILE A 50 11.72 -4.35 3.49
C ILE A 50 10.33 -3.71 3.31
N CYS A 51 9.31 -4.20 4.02
CA CYS A 51 7.99 -3.56 4.02
C CYS A 51 8.03 -2.15 4.62
N ALA A 52 8.76 -1.93 5.71
CA ALA A 52 8.89 -0.61 6.33
C ALA A 52 9.65 0.36 5.41
N ASP A 53 10.75 -0.09 4.80
CA ASP A 53 11.55 0.70 3.85
C ASP A 53 10.73 1.07 2.61
N ALA A 54 9.98 0.11 2.05
CA ALA A 54 9.12 0.34 0.90
C ALA A 54 8.03 1.38 1.20
N ILE A 55 7.39 1.31 2.38
CA ILE A 55 6.44 2.33 2.82
C ILE A 55 7.13 3.69 2.95
N ALA A 56 8.26 3.76 3.66
CA ALA A 56 8.98 5.00 3.88
C ALA A 56 9.38 5.71 2.57
N ALA A 57 9.76 4.95 1.53
CA ALA A 57 10.12 5.49 0.22
C ALA A 57 8.95 6.17 -0.53
N HIS A 58 7.70 5.91 -0.15
CA HIS A 58 6.51 6.45 -0.81
C HIS A 58 5.67 7.37 0.06
N VAL A 59 6.08 7.61 1.31
CA VAL A 59 5.44 8.57 2.19
C VAL A 59 5.64 9.98 1.65
N ASP A 60 4.56 10.75 1.58
CA ASP A 60 4.63 12.18 1.26
C ASP A 60 5.28 12.93 2.44
N PRO A 61 6.45 13.56 2.26
CA PRO A 61 7.13 14.29 3.32
C PRO A 61 6.34 15.51 3.82
N GLY A 62 5.35 15.99 3.06
CA GLY A 62 4.46 17.08 3.44
C GLY A 62 3.21 16.64 4.22
N ALA A 63 2.98 15.35 4.40
CA ALA A 63 1.78 14.86 5.07
C ALA A 63 1.83 15.13 6.60
N GLU A 64 0.80 15.79 7.15
CA GLU A 64 0.64 15.95 8.62
C GLU A 64 0.44 14.59 9.31
N VAL A 65 -0.26 13.67 8.63
CA VAL A 65 -0.61 12.35 9.15
C VAL A 65 -0.58 11.33 8.01
N VAL A 66 0.05 10.18 8.27
CA VAL A 66 0.01 9.02 7.38
C VAL A 66 -0.64 7.85 8.12
N LEU A 67 -1.72 7.32 7.54
CA LEU A 67 -2.33 6.07 8.01
C LEU A 67 -1.79 4.92 7.17
N GLN A 68 -1.22 3.92 7.81
CA GLN A 68 -0.59 2.78 7.16
C GLN A 68 -1.34 1.50 7.50
N PHE A 69 -1.47 0.62 6.52
CA PHE A 69 -1.92 -0.75 6.72
C PHE A 69 -1.08 -1.66 5.83
N ARG A 70 -1.02 -2.95 6.20
CA ARG A 70 -0.47 -4.01 5.36
C ARG A 70 -1.60 -4.93 4.95
N LEU A 71 -1.44 -5.54 3.78
CA LEU A 71 -2.38 -6.50 3.23
C LEU A 71 -1.55 -7.61 2.60
N ASP A 72 -1.78 -8.84 3.05
CA ASP A 72 -1.16 -10.02 2.47
C ASP A 72 -1.85 -10.35 1.12
N ASP A 73 -1.15 -11.05 0.23
CA ASP A 73 -1.58 -11.25 -1.16
C ASP A 73 -2.74 -12.24 -1.32
N ASP A 74 -2.97 -13.08 -0.31
CA ASP A 74 -4.10 -14.00 -0.20
C ASP A 74 -5.32 -13.42 0.55
N ASP A 75 -5.21 -12.18 1.02
CA ASP A 75 -6.23 -11.51 1.83
C ASP A 75 -7.05 -10.46 1.06
N ALA A 76 -8.17 -10.06 1.67
CA ALA A 76 -9.01 -8.97 1.18
C ALA A 76 -9.52 -8.08 2.31
N VAL A 77 -9.81 -6.81 1.96
CA VAL A 77 -10.45 -5.85 2.86
C VAL A 77 -11.81 -5.41 2.30
N ALA A 78 -12.72 -5.04 3.19
CA ALA A 78 -14.03 -4.50 2.82
C ALA A 78 -13.91 -3.30 1.86
N VAL A 79 -14.86 -3.14 0.94
CA VAL A 79 -14.84 -2.08 -0.09
C VAL A 79 -14.86 -0.65 0.47
N ASP A 80 -15.16 -0.47 1.75
CA ASP A 80 -15.16 0.83 2.44
C ASP A 80 -14.06 0.94 3.50
N PHE A 81 -13.06 0.05 3.49
CA PHE A 81 -11.97 0.02 4.46
C PHE A 81 -11.19 1.34 4.52
N THR A 82 -10.73 1.89 3.39
CA THR A 82 -9.95 3.13 3.36
C THR A 82 -10.75 4.33 3.88
N ARG A 83 -12.05 4.39 3.52
CA ARG A 83 -13.00 5.37 4.04
C ARG A 83 -13.14 5.28 5.56
N ARG A 84 -13.29 4.06 6.09
CA ARG A 84 -13.42 3.82 7.54
C ARG A 84 -12.14 4.21 8.26
N LEU A 85 -10.98 3.82 7.75
CA LEU A 85 -9.67 4.17 8.31
C LEU A 85 -9.51 5.70 8.43
N ARG A 86 -9.84 6.45 7.37
CA ARG A 86 -9.76 7.92 7.36
C ARG A 86 -10.78 8.59 8.29
N ARG A 87 -11.99 8.02 8.40
CA ARG A 87 -13.00 8.47 9.37
C ARG A 87 -12.51 8.26 10.80
N ASP A 88 -12.01 7.06 11.10
CA ASP A 88 -11.70 6.62 12.46
C ASP A 88 -10.40 7.23 13.01
N TRP A 89 -9.45 7.64 12.15
CA TRP A 89 -8.28 8.44 12.56
C TRP A 89 -8.65 9.67 13.40
N ARG A 90 -9.75 10.37 13.07
CA ARG A 90 -10.19 11.54 13.84
C ARG A 90 -10.47 11.21 15.31
N LYS A 91 -10.85 9.96 15.59
CA LYS A 91 -11.05 9.47 16.96
C LYS A 91 -9.70 9.23 17.66
N LEU A 92 -8.68 8.77 16.93
CA LEU A 92 -7.33 8.56 17.46
C LEU A 92 -6.61 9.87 17.79
N LYS A 93 -6.83 10.94 17.00
CA LYS A 93 -6.30 12.29 17.30
C LYS A 93 -6.74 12.80 18.68
N ALA A 94 -7.96 12.46 19.11
CA ALA A 94 -8.48 12.87 20.42
C ALA A 94 -7.81 12.17 21.63
N PHE A 95 -7.03 11.10 21.40
CA PHE A 95 -6.29 10.40 22.45
C PHE A 95 -4.81 10.81 22.56
N HIS A 96 -4.31 11.64 21.64
CA HIS A 96 -2.93 12.12 21.60
C HIS A 96 -2.81 13.65 21.74
N ALA A 97 -3.88 14.31 22.19
CA ALA A 97 -3.91 15.74 22.51
C ALA A 97 -3.86 15.94 24.03
#